data_AF-A0AB38USE9-F1
#
_entry.id   AF-A0AB38USE9-F1
#
_cell.length_a   1.000
_cell.length_b   1.000
_cell.length_c   1.000
_cell.angle_alpha   90.00
_cell.angle_beta   90.00
_cell.angle_gamma   90.00
#
_symmetry.space_group_name_H-M   'P 1'
#
loop_
_entity.id
_entity.type
_entity.pdbx_description
1 polymer ?
#
loop_
_entity_poly.entity_id
_entity_poly.type
_entity_poly.pdbx_seq_one_letter_code
_entity_poly.pdbx_strand_id
1 'polypeptide(L)'
;MLLGRLPPPLRREIAYGIVQARQHPNPPSLRLVSLQGAIDGLADTGIRSLLEPDEDRWPSPGRRSHGRMPKPVGTLKVGFFTFTIDELDRLRGQFGHEHEYARDVWRLRRLGVTGVPGGWRLDFRDIQQGWLRAAVKQFLRWRHDTGHSPSGMHRDLTVLTLLSSAMIECAGTNARPEQFDRAVITRLLTVLTERGHPPNARRQRLSSVRRFLEIARQHDWIAGVPAGAALYSEDFPKETKLSPRALPASVMAQLESPEDLAKLTDPRWRLLFPLLMETGLRLNDALHLPQDCVIHDQQNVKRWCRSRRKWRQQSTNKPHGCAPSTQPRRCCSPATP
;
A
#
# COMPACT_ATOMS: atom_id res chain seq x y z
N MET A 1 6.41 -30.34 -24.42
CA MET A 1 6.02 -30.41 -22.99
C MET A 1 6.24 -29.05 -22.35
N LEU A 2 5.24 -28.47 -21.67
CA LEU A 2 5.21 -27.09 -21.15
C LEU A 2 6.44 -26.69 -20.31
N LEU A 3 7.12 -27.64 -19.65
CA LEU A 3 8.28 -27.41 -18.80
C LEU A 3 9.61 -28.00 -19.35
N GLY A 4 9.60 -28.53 -20.58
CA GLY A 4 10.72 -29.31 -21.14
C GLY A 4 11.99 -28.49 -21.36
N ARG A 5 11.86 -27.18 -21.63
CA ARG A 5 12.98 -26.25 -21.85
C ARG A 5 13.66 -25.78 -20.56
N LEU A 6 13.03 -25.97 -19.39
CA LEU A 6 13.59 -25.52 -18.12
C LEU A 6 14.63 -26.53 -17.58
N PRO A 7 15.69 -26.05 -16.92
CA PRO A 7 16.60 -26.90 -16.15
C PRO A 7 15.84 -27.76 -15.11
N PRO A 8 16.33 -28.96 -14.78
CA PRO A 8 15.67 -29.85 -13.81
C PRO A 8 15.26 -29.22 -12.47
N PRO A 9 16.10 -28.40 -11.78
CA PRO A 9 15.69 -27.76 -10.53
C PRO A 9 14.51 -26.78 -10.73
N LEU A 10 14.65 -25.85 -11.67
CA LEU A 10 13.61 -24.87 -12.00
C LEU A 10 12.29 -25.52 -12.43
N ARG A 11 12.36 -26.62 -13.18
CA ARG A 11 11.20 -27.42 -13.59
C ARG A 11 10.41 -27.92 -12.37
N ARG A 12 11.11 -28.41 -11.34
CA ARG A 12 10.48 -28.93 -10.11
C ARG A 12 9.83 -27.81 -9.31
N GLU A 13 10.50 -26.67 -9.19
CA GLU A 13 9.96 -25.48 -8.50
C GLU A 13 8.67 -24.96 -9.16
N ILE A 14 8.65 -24.87 -10.49
CA ILE A 14 7.46 -24.46 -11.23
C ILE A 14 6.34 -25.49 -11.08
N ALA A 15 6.65 -26.79 -11.18
CA ALA A 15 5.67 -27.85 -10.98
C ALA A 15 5.07 -27.79 -9.56
N TYR A 16 5.90 -27.57 -8.54
CA TYR A 16 5.47 -27.37 -7.17
C TYR A 16 4.51 -26.18 -7.04
N GLY A 17 4.86 -25.02 -7.61
CA GLY A 17 3.98 -23.85 -7.63
C GLY A 17 2.63 -24.12 -8.30
N ILE A 18 2.59 -24.89 -9.40
CA ILE A 18 1.34 -25.27 -10.07
C ILE A 18 0.48 -26.14 -9.15
N VAL A 19 1.08 -27.11 -8.45
CA VAL A 19 0.37 -27.98 -7.50
C VAL A 19 -0.20 -27.15 -6.35
N GLN A 20 0.60 -26.26 -5.75
CA GLN A 20 0.14 -25.39 -4.66
C GLN A 20 -0.98 -24.44 -5.12
N ALA A 21 -0.88 -23.89 -6.32
CA ALA A 21 -1.94 -23.02 -6.86
C ALA A 21 -3.27 -23.75 -7.05
N ARG A 22 -3.28 -25.07 -7.28
CA ARG A 22 -4.53 -25.84 -7.38
C ARG A 22 -5.17 -26.10 -6.02
N GLN A 23 -4.38 -26.11 -4.95
CA GLN A 23 -4.84 -26.37 -3.58
C GLN A 23 -5.18 -25.07 -2.82
N HIS A 24 -4.67 -23.93 -3.28
CA HIS A 24 -4.91 -22.65 -2.63
C HIS A 24 -6.35 -22.15 -2.86
N PRO A 25 -7.08 -21.68 -1.82
CA PRO A 25 -8.49 -21.28 -1.94
C PRO A 25 -8.70 -20.05 -2.82
N ASN A 26 -7.69 -19.20 -2.95
CA ASN A 26 -7.69 -18.07 -3.85
C ASN A 26 -6.33 -18.01 -4.56
N PRO A 27 -6.14 -18.76 -5.65
CA PRO A 27 -4.88 -18.78 -6.35
C PRO A 27 -4.71 -17.54 -7.22
N PRO A 28 -3.46 -17.18 -7.60
CA PRO A 28 -3.26 -16.16 -8.61
C PRO A 28 -4.06 -16.51 -9.88
N SER A 29 -4.60 -15.50 -10.57
CA SER A 29 -5.29 -15.73 -11.85
C SER A 29 -4.27 -16.15 -12.92
N LEU A 30 -4.41 -17.36 -13.47
CA LEU A 30 -3.48 -17.94 -14.44
C LEU A 30 -4.22 -18.28 -15.74
N ARG A 31 -4.12 -17.41 -16.75
CA ARG A 31 -4.44 -17.83 -18.13
C ARG A 31 -3.31 -18.72 -18.63
N LEU A 32 -3.64 -19.90 -19.17
CA LEU A 32 -2.67 -20.89 -19.63
C LEU A 32 -1.66 -20.31 -20.64
N VAL A 33 -2.14 -19.53 -21.61
CA VAL A 33 -1.29 -18.86 -22.62
C VAL A 33 -0.31 -17.88 -21.99
N SER A 34 -0.74 -17.13 -20.97
CA SER A 34 0.12 -16.19 -20.24
C SER A 34 1.19 -16.92 -19.43
N LEU A 35 0.82 -18.06 -18.83
CA LEU A 35 1.76 -18.90 -18.06
C LEU A 35 2.80 -19.54 -18.98
N GLN A 36 2.38 -20.08 -20.13
CA GLN A 36 3.28 -20.63 -21.14
C GLN A 36 4.31 -19.57 -21.59
N GLY A 37 3.85 -18.38 -22.00
CA GLY A 37 4.75 -17.30 -22.40
C GLY A 37 5.68 -16.81 -21.28
N ALA A 38 5.23 -16.85 -20.02
CA ALA A 38 6.07 -16.52 -18.87
C ALA A 38 7.15 -17.58 -18.61
N ILE A 39 6.82 -18.86 -18.76
CA ILE A 39 7.76 -19.99 -18.62
C ILE A 39 8.78 -20.00 -19.75
N ASP A 40 8.35 -19.76 -20.99
CA ASP A 40 9.27 -19.65 -22.12
C ASP A 40 10.23 -18.47 -21.94
N GLY A 41 9.71 -17.32 -21.50
CA GLY A 41 10.54 -16.18 -21.17
C GLY A 41 11.52 -16.45 -20.03
N LEU A 42 11.15 -17.30 -19.06
CA LEU A 42 12.03 -17.73 -17.96
C LEU A 42 13.17 -18.62 -18.46
N ALA A 43 12.89 -19.55 -19.39
CA ALA A 43 13.92 -20.38 -20.00
C ALA A 43 14.99 -19.54 -20.70
N ASP A 44 14.60 -18.41 -21.30
CA ASP A 44 15.52 -17.50 -21.99
C ASP A 44 16.39 -16.66 -21.02
N THR A 45 16.07 -16.62 -19.72
CA THR A 45 16.89 -15.90 -18.71
C THR A 45 18.10 -16.69 -18.22
N GLY A 46 18.12 -18.01 -18.42
CA GLY A 46 19.22 -18.88 -17.99
C GLY A 46 19.30 -19.17 -16.47
N ILE A 47 18.37 -18.66 -15.65
CA ILE A 47 18.38 -18.94 -14.21
C ILE A 47 18.08 -20.41 -13.91
N ARG A 48 18.63 -20.93 -12.80
CA ARG A 48 18.47 -22.33 -12.41
C ARG A 48 17.46 -22.54 -11.29
N SER A 49 17.12 -21.47 -10.57
CA SER A 49 16.12 -21.47 -9.50
C SER A 49 15.38 -20.14 -9.47
N LEU A 50 14.11 -20.17 -9.06
CA LEU A 50 13.32 -18.99 -8.72
C LEU A 50 13.84 -18.27 -7.46
N LEU A 51 14.74 -18.88 -6.69
CA LEU A 51 15.28 -18.26 -5.47
C LEU A 51 16.66 -17.66 -5.70
N GLU A 52 17.20 -17.77 -6.91
CA GLU A 52 18.53 -17.26 -7.27
C GLU A 52 18.55 -15.73 -7.45
N PRO A 53 17.62 -15.09 -8.19
CA PRO A 53 17.57 -13.64 -8.28
C PRO A 53 16.88 -13.02 -7.08
N ASP A 54 17.43 -11.91 -6.58
CA ASP A 54 16.66 -11.03 -5.70
C ASP A 54 15.42 -10.51 -6.45
N GLU A 55 14.29 -10.35 -5.76
CA GLU A 55 13.03 -9.99 -6.42
C GLU A 55 13.05 -8.60 -7.08
N ASP A 56 13.97 -7.71 -6.69
CA ASP A 56 14.20 -6.37 -7.26
C ASP A 56 15.10 -6.42 -8.51
N ARG A 57 15.88 -7.49 -8.65
CA ARG A 57 16.77 -7.74 -9.79
C ARG A 57 16.27 -8.89 -10.65
N TRP A 58 14.97 -9.16 -10.58
CA TRP A 58 14.37 -10.27 -11.28
C TRP A 58 14.57 -10.11 -12.80
N PRO A 59 15.15 -11.10 -13.48
CA PRO A 59 15.45 -10.97 -14.90
C PRO A 59 14.14 -10.78 -15.67
N SER A 60 14.08 -9.71 -16.45
CA SER A 60 12.95 -9.45 -17.33
C SER A 60 13.12 -10.30 -18.58
N PRO A 61 12.14 -11.12 -18.98
CA PRO A 61 12.16 -11.74 -20.30
C PRO A 61 12.15 -10.59 -21.31
N GLY A 62 13.19 -10.50 -22.12
CA GLY A 62 13.26 -9.52 -23.19
C GLY A 62 12.11 -9.78 -24.15
N ARG A 63 10.98 -9.08 -24.00
CA ARG A 63 9.98 -9.03 -25.06
C ARG A 63 10.61 -8.29 -26.23
N ARG A 64 10.93 -9.00 -27.31
CA ARG A 64 10.99 -8.41 -28.66
C ARG A 64 9.58 -7.87 -28.97
N SER A 65 9.30 -6.64 -28.56
CA SER A 65 8.07 -5.95 -28.95
C SER A 65 8.43 -5.01 -30.09
N HIS A 66 8.00 -5.34 -31.30
CA HIS A 66 7.94 -4.35 -32.38
C HIS A 66 7.12 -3.14 -31.90
N GLY A 67 7.73 -1.96 -31.89
CA GLY A 67 7.04 -0.67 -31.94
C GLY A 67 6.44 -0.09 -30.66
N ARG A 68 6.68 -0.64 -29.46
CA ARG A 68 6.27 0.02 -28.20
C ARG A 68 7.46 0.26 -27.29
N MET A 69 7.63 1.53 -26.88
CA MET A 69 8.60 1.96 -25.88
C MET A 69 8.67 0.96 -24.71
N PRO A 70 9.87 0.44 -24.36
CA PRO A 70 10.02 -0.46 -23.23
C PRO A 70 9.54 0.25 -21.96
N LYS A 71 8.51 -0.30 -21.30
CA LYS A 71 8.17 0.14 -19.95
C LYS A 71 9.34 -0.22 -19.02
N PRO A 72 9.76 0.66 -18.09
CA PRO A 72 10.91 0.38 -17.24
C PRO A 72 10.68 -0.88 -16.37
N VAL A 73 11.65 -1.79 -16.51
CA VAL A 73 12.38 -2.60 -15.51
C VAL A 73 11.59 -3.37 -14.44
N GLY A 74 11.66 -4.71 -14.53
CA GLY A 74 12.21 -5.56 -13.46
C GLY A 74 11.48 -5.75 -12.13
N THR A 75 10.20 -5.41 -12.01
CA THR A 75 9.42 -5.83 -10.83
C THR A 75 8.66 -7.11 -11.13
N LEU A 76 8.97 -8.19 -10.40
CA LEU A 76 8.15 -9.40 -10.37
C LEU A 76 6.71 -8.99 -10.05
N LYS A 77 5.84 -8.98 -11.07
CA LYS A 77 4.42 -8.64 -10.87
C LYS A 77 3.80 -9.69 -9.98
N VAL A 78 2.99 -9.25 -9.02
CA VAL A 78 2.12 -10.13 -8.22
C VAL A 78 1.41 -11.08 -9.18
N GLY A 79 1.71 -12.36 -9.05
CA GLY A 79 1.34 -13.37 -10.02
C GLY A 79 1.93 -14.71 -9.67
N PHE A 80 1.98 -15.62 -10.65
CA PHE A 80 2.38 -16.99 -10.43
C PHE A 80 3.76 -17.14 -9.78
N PHE A 81 4.78 -16.48 -10.33
CA PHE A 81 6.15 -16.66 -9.83
C PHE A 81 6.33 -16.10 -8.42
N THR A 82 5.70 -14.97 -8.09
CA THR A 82 5.71 -14.43 -6.73
C THR A 82 5.06 -15.40 -5.74
N PHE A 83 3.92 -15.98 -6.13
CA PHE A 83 3.24 -17.01 -5.35
C PHE A 83 4.15 -18.24 -5.18
N THR A 84 4.77 -18.73 -6.26
CA THR A 84 5.67 -19.88 -6.20
C THR A 84 6.89 -19.61 -5.32
N ILE A 85 7.51 -18.43 -5.40
CA ILE A 85 8.61 -18.03 -4.52
C ILE A 85 8.18 -18.04 -3.06
N ASP A 86 7.01 -17.48 -2.74
CA ASP A 86 6.50 -17.48 -1.37
C ASP A 86 6.19 -18.90 -0.87
N GLU A 87 5.68 -19.78 -1.73
CA GLU A 87 5.44 -21.19 -1.39
C GLU A 87 6.73 -22.00 -1.23
N LEU A 88 7.78 -21.68 -2.00
CA LEU A 88 9.10 -22.26 -1.82
C LEU A 88 9.76 -21.78 -0.53
N ASP A 89 9.66 -20.48 -0.21
CA ASP A 89 10.11 -19.93 1.07
C ASP A 89 9.38 -20.60 2.23
N ARG A 90 8.05 -20.82 2.11
CA ARG A 90 7.26 -21.57 3.09
C ARG A 90 7.77 -23.00 3.25
N LEU A 91 8.04 -23.71 2.15
CA LEU A 91 8.60 -25.07 2.18
C LEU A 91 9.96 -25.12 2.89
N ARG A 92 10.76 -24.04 2.80
CA ARG A 92 12.06 -23.89 3.48
C ARG A 92 11.95 -23.48 4.96
N GLY A 93 10.74 -23.34 5.50
CA GLY A 93 10.52 -22.83 6.86
C GLY A 93 10.73 -21.32 6.99
N GLN A 94 10.87 -20.60 5.88
CA GLN A 94 11.09 -19.15 5.83
C GLN A 94 9.76 -18.41 5.67
N PHE A 95 8.87 -18.55 6.65
CA PHE A 95 7.52 -17.95 6.63
C PHE A 95 7.17 -17.25 7.94
N GLY A 96 6.06 -16.51 7.93
CA GLY A 96 5.55 -15.78 9.10
C GLY A 96 5.99 -14.32 9.17
N HIS A 97 5.26 -13.53 9.95
CA HIS A 97 5.48 -12.10 10.09
C HIS A 97 6.83 -11.80 10.74
N GLU A 98 7.22 -12.51 11.80
CA GLU A 98 8.52 -12.30 12.47
C GLU A 98 9.70 -12.57 11.53
N HIS A 99 9.61 -13.62 10.71
CA HIS A 99 10.63 -13.88 9.68
C HIS A 99 10.71 -12.71 8.69
N GLU A 100 9.57 -12.18 8.25
CA GLU A 100 9.55 -11.07 7.32
C GLU A 100 10.10 -9.78 7.97
N TYR A 101 9.75 -9.50 9.23
CA TYR A 101 10.25 -8.35 9.98
C TYR A 101 11.75 -8.39 10.25
N ALA A 102 12.34 -9.58 10.39
CA ALA A 102 13.78 -9.75 10.55
C ALA A 102 14.56 -9.28 9.31
N ARG A 103 13.98 -9.40 8.10
CA ARG A 103 14.63 -9.03 6.84
C ARG A 103 14.75 -7.52 6.67
N ASP A 104 15.64 -7.11 5.77
CA ASP A 104 15.80 -5.71 5.36
C ASP A 104 14.94 -5.33 4.15
N VAL A 105 14.17 -6.28 3.61
CA VAL A 105 13.15 -6.03 2.58
C VAL A 105 11.88 -6.75 3.00
N TRP A 106 10.82 -5.99 3.27
CA TRP A 106 9.52 -6.55 3.66
C TRP A 106 8.58 -6.61 2.46
N ARG A 107 8.01 -7.78 2.19
CA ARG A 107 7.00 -8.05 1.19
C ARG A 107 5.63 -7.91 1.84
N LEU A 108 4.86 -6.88 1.48
CA LEU A 108 3.61 -6.57 2.18
C LEU A 108 2.56 -7.69 2.07
N ARG A 109 2.52 -8.43 0.96
CA ARG A 109 1.70 -9.65 0.81
C ARG A 109 1.96 -10.72 1.87
N ARG A 110 3.19 -10.80 2.40
CA ARG A 110 3.57 -11.75 3.46
C ARG A 110 3.24 -11.25 4.87
N LEU A 111 2.84 -9.99 5.00
CA LEU A 111 2.36 -9.36 6.23
C LEU A 111 0.82 -9.32 6.30
N GLY A 112 0.12 -9.98 5.37
CA GLY A 112 -1.35 -9.97 5.31
C GLY A 112 -1.95 -8.74 4.64
N VAL A 113 -1.16 -7.90 3.96
CA VAL A 113 -1.69 -6.77 3.18
C VAL A 113 -2.27 -7.28 1.86
N THR A 114 -3.55 -6.99 1.64
CA THR A 114 -4.30 -7.42 0.44
C THR A 114 -4.50 -6.30 -0.57
N GLY A 115 -4.89 -6.66 -1.80
CA GLY A 115 -5.16 -5.72 -2.88
C GLY A 115 -3.89 -5.20 -3.56
N VAL A 116 -3.99 -4.07 -4.26
CA VAL A 116 -2.86 -3.45 -4.97
C VAL A 116 -1.63 -3.25 -4.07
N PRO A 117 -1.75 -2.79 -2.80
CA PRO A 117 -0.60 -2.60 -1.94
C PRO A 117 0.08 -3.89 -1.48
N GLY A 118 -0.58 -5.06 -1.59
CA GLY A 118 0.05 -6.35 -1.27
C GLY A 118 1.28 -6.64 -2.14
N GLY A 119 1.28 -6.13 -3.39
CA GLY A 119 2.44 -6.24 -4.28
C GLY A 119 3.62 -5.34 -3.93
N TRP A 120 3.48 -4.47 -2.95
CA TRP A 120 4.52 -3.52 -2.60
C TRP A 120 5.57 -4.15 -1.70
N ARG A 121 6.75 -3.55 -1.75
CA ARG A 121 7.89 -3.87 -0.91
C ARG A 121 8.34 -2.64 -0.15
N LEU A 122 8.83 -2.86 1.05
CA LEU A 122 9.48 -1.86 1.88
C LEU A 122 10.94 -2.24 2.00
N ASP A 123 11.81 -1.51 1.32
CA ASP A 123 13.26 -1.74 1.30
C ASP A 123 13.97 -0.80 2.28
N PHE A 124 14.63 -1.37 3.27
CA PHE A 124 15.34 -0.63 4.31
C PHE A 124 16.84 -0.54 4.04
N ARG A 125 17.35 -1.19 2.98
CA ARG A 125 18.79 -1.23 2.66
C ARG A 125 19.35 0.15 2.33
N ASP A 126 18.51 1.07 1.85
CA ASP A 126 18.89 2.45 1.54
C ASP A 126 19.19 3.28 2.81
N ILE A 127 18.68 2.86 3.98
CA ILE A 127 18.99 3.51 5.27
C ILE A 127 20.34 2.98 5.75
N GLN A 128 21.39 3.80 5.70
CA GLN A 128 22.76 3.33 5.94
C GLN A 128 23.09 3.14 7.42
N GLN A 129 22.58 4.01 8.31
CA GLN A 129 22.86 3.90 9.73
C GLN A 129 22.08 2.73 10.35
N GLY A 130 22.80 1.74 10.88
CA GLY A 130 22.19 0.51 11.41
C GLY A 130 21.19 0.75 12.54
N TRP A 131 21.49 1.68 13.45
CA TRP A 131 20.58 2.07 14.54
C TRP A 131 19.29 2.72 14.01
N LEU A 132 19.41 3.59 13.00
CA LEU A 132 18.27 4.25 12.37
C LEU A 132 17.43 3.23 11.60
N ARG A 133 18.07 2.32 10.86
CA ARG A 133 17.39 1.23 10.14
C ARG A 133 16.58 0.37 11.09
N ALA A 134 17.18 -0.04 12.22
CA ALA A 134 16.49 -0.81 13.26
C ALA A 134 15.29 -0.04 13.83
N ALA A 135 15.45 1.24 14.17
CA ALA A 135 14.36 2.08 14.68
C ALA A 135 13.22 2.28 13.65
N VAL A 136 13.56 2.46 12.38
CA VAL A 136 12.58 2.63 11.29
C VAL A 136 11.82 1.32 11.03
N LYS A 137 12.49 0.16 11.10
CA LYS A 137 11.83 -1.15 11.07
C LYS A 137 10.82 -1.26 12.22
N GLN A 138 11.22 -0.99 13.46
CA GLN A 138 10.29 -1.04 14.60
C GLN A 138 9.11 -0.07 14.46
N PHE A 139 9.36 1.14 13.95
CA PHE A 139 8.31 2.10 13.68
C PHE A 139 7.32 1.61 12.61
N LEU A 140 7.79 1.07 11.48
CA LEU A 140 6.90 0.57 10.44
C LEU A 140 6.17 -0.70 10.87
N ARG A 141 6.77 -1.55 11.71
CA ARG A 141 6.07 -2.64 12.38
C ARG A 141 4.92 -2.10 13.25
N TRP A 142 5.19 -1.12 14.11
CA TRP A 142 4.17 -0.48 14.92
C TRP A 142 3.06 0.17 14.07
N ARG A 143 3.39 0.80 12.94
CA ARG A 143 2.41 1.34 11.98
C ARG A 143 1.53 0.24 11.40
N HIS A 144 2.12 -0.89 11.03
CA HIS A 144 1.41 -2.04 10.54
C HIS A 144 0.43 -2.58 11.60
N ASP A 145 0.93 -2.83 12.81
CA ASP A 145 0.17 -3.43 13.91
C ASP A 145 -0.97 -2.52 14.39
N THR A 146 -0.79 -1.20 14.32
CA THR A 146 -1.84 -0.20 14.60
C THR A 146 -2.79 0.06 13.42
N GLY A 147 -2.67 -0.70 12.32
CA GLY A 147 -3.57 -0.65 11.19
C GLY A 147 -3.41 0.59 10.29
N HIS A 148 -2.23 1.21 10.29
CA HIS A 148 -1.90 2.31 9.38
C HIS A 148 -1.97 1.87 7.91
N SER A 149 -2.13 2.82 6.99
CA SER A 149 -2.27 2.46 5.57
C SER A 149 -0.92 2.05 4.96
N PRO A 150 -0.89 1.05 4.05
CA PRO A 150 0.32 0.69 3.30
C PRO A 150 0.95 1.87 2.54
N SER A 151 0.12 2.74 1.94
CA SER A 151 0.57 3.99 1.29
C SER A 151 1.21 4.96 2.26
N GLY A 152 0.69 5.01 3.50
CA GLY A 152 1.30 5.76 4.58
C GLY A 152 2.67 5.19 4.94
N MET A 153 2.77 3.88 5.18
CA MET A 153 4.04 3.20 5.49
C MET A 153 5.08 3.38 4.40
N HIS A 154 4.70 3.29 3.12
CA HIS A 154 5.61 3.53 2.00
C HIS A 154 6.11 4.98 1.96
N ARG A 155 5.24 5.95 2.22
CA ARG A 155 5.63 7.37 2.34
C ARG A 155 6.56 7.59 3.54
N ASP A 156 6.24 6.99 4.68
CA ASP A 156 7.02 7.04 5.91
C ASP A 156 8.44 6.54 5.62
N LEU A 157 8.58 5.35 5.02
CA LEU A 157 9.87 4.81 4.61
C LEU A 157 10.62 5.75 3.66
N THR A 158 9.94 6.24 2.62
CA THR A 158 10.56 7.14 1.62
C THR A 158 11.18 8.37 2.28
N VAL A 159 10.48 9.03 3.21
CA VAL A 159 11.04 10.22 3.89
C VAL A 159 12.10 9.85 4.92
N LEU A 160 12.01 8.70 5.58
CA LEU A 160 13.02 8.24 6.53
C LEU A 160 14.32 7.82 5.82
N THR A 161 14.25 7.33 4.59
CA THR A 161 15.43 7.18 3.71
C THR A 161 16.07 8.53 3.39
N LEU A 162 15.28 9.58 3.12
CA LEU A 162 15.81 10.94 2.93
C LEU A 162 16.48 11.48 4.20
N LEU A 163 15.91 11.17 5.37
CA LEU A 163 16.51 11.54 6.64
C LEU A 163 17.87 10.84 6.84
N SER A 164 17.98 9.56 6.45
CA SER A 164 19.26 8.84 6.44
C SER A 164 20.26 9.51 5.50
N SER A 165 19.87 9.88 4.27
CA SER A 165 20.74 10.63 3.35
C SER A 165 21.19 11.96 3.94
N ALA A 166 20.29 12.74 4.55
CA ALA A 166 20.64 14.00 5.20
C ALA A 166 21.65 13.79 6.35
N MET A 167 21.51 12.69 7.11
CA MET A 167 22.45 12.33 8.16
C MET A 167 23.83 11.96 7.60
N ILE A 168 23.89 11.26 6.46
CA ILE A 168 25.15 10.94 5.77
C ILE A 168 25.87 12.23 5.37
N GLU A 169 25.14 13.21 4.83
CA GLU A 169 25.73 14.48 4.41
C GLU A 169 26.27 15.31 5.57
N CYS A 170 25.65 15.24 6.76
CA CYS A 170 26.09 16.01 7.93
C CYS A 170 27.18 15.30 8.75
N ALA A 171 27.09 13.98 8.92
CA ALA A 171 27.87 13.22 9.90
C ALA A 171 28.49 11.91 9.36
N GLY A 172 28.27 11.59 8.08
CA GLY A 172 28.81 10.41 7.41
C GLY A 172 27.98 9.13 7.55
N THR A 173 28.40 8.06 6.86
CA THR A 173 27.68 6.78 6.80
C THR A 173 27.56 6.09 8.17
N ASN A 174 28.56 6.27 9.03
CA ASN A 174 28.62 5.65 10.36
C ASN A 174 28.17 6.59 11.49
N ALA A 175 27.35 7.59 11.16
CA ALA A 175 26.83 8.55 12.12
C ALA A 175 26.11 7.83 13.29
N ARG A 176 26.48 8.20 14.51
CA ARG A 176 25.91 7.70 15.76
C ARG A 176 24.63 8.46 16.15
N PRO A 177 23.78 7.90 17.03
CA PRO A 177 22.56 8.57 17.49
C PRO A 177 22.80 10.00 18.00
N GLU A 178 23.90 10.24 18.70
CA GLU A 178 24.24 11.54 19.30
C GLU A 178 24.49 12.63 18.26
N GLN A 179 24.85 12.23 17.02
CA GLN A 179 25.10 13.13 15.89
C GLN A 179 23.82 13.48 15.13
N PHE A 180 22.66 12.95 15.54
CA PHE A 180 21.37 13.42 15.04
C PHE A 180 21.00 14.74 15.72
N ASP A 181 21.48 15.84 15.17
CA ASP A 181 21.26 17.18 15.71
C ASP A 181 20.29 18.01 14.86
N ARG A 182 20.20 19.30 15.16
CA ARG A 182 19.36 20.23 14.41
C ARG A 182 19.86 20.44 12.97
N ALA A 183 21.17 20.28 12.70
CA ALA A 183 21.71 20.44 11.36
C ALA A 183 21.19 19.35 10.41
N VAL A 184 21.02 18.12 10.88
CA VAL A 184 20.41 17.02 10.11
C VAL A 184 18.96 17.36 9.72
N ILE A 185 18.18 17.91 10.65
CA ILE A 185 16.79 18.34 10.39
C ILE A 185 16.76 19.48 9.37
N THR A 186 17.61 20.49 9.54
CA THR A 186 17.75 21.59 8.59
C THR A 186 18.12 21.07 7.21
N ARG A 187 19.04 20.10 7.11
CA ARG A 187 19.41 19.50 5.83
C ARG A 187 18.24 18.76 5.19
N LEU A 188 17.45 18.00 5.95
CA LEU A 188 16.24 17.36 5.45
C LEU A 188 15.27 18.39 4.87
N LEU A 189 15.03 19.52 5.55
CA LEU A 189 14.14 20.59 5.06
C LEU A 189 14.63 21.15 3.72
N THR A 190 15.94 21.35 3.59
CA THR A 190 16.57 21.79 2.33
C THR A 190 16.39 20.76 1.23
N VAL A 191 16.70 19.48 1.48
CA VAL A 191 16.54 18.38 0.49
C VAL A 191 15.09 18.26 0.01
N LEU A 192 14.11 18.41 0.91
CA LEU A 192 12.70 18.38 0.53
C LEU A 192 12.31 19.53 -0.40
N THR A 193 13.00 20.67 -0.30
CA THR A 193 12.79 21.85 -1.15
C THR A 193 13.53 21.71 -2.47
N GLU A 194 14.78 21.23 -2.46
CA GLU A 194 15.59 20.93 -3.66
C GLU A 194 14.91 19.90 -4.57
N ARG A 195 14.23 18.91 -3.98
CA ARG A 195 13.45 17.90 -4.74
C ARG A 195 12.13 18.43 -5.32
N GLY A 196 11.84 19.72 -5.17
CA GLY A 196 10.65 20.36 -5.75
C GLY A 196 9.33 19.87 -5.17
N HIS A 197 9.31 19.35 -3.95
CA HIS A 197 8.06 18.89 -3.35
C HIS A 197 7.12 20.07 -3.04
N PRO A 198 5.83 20.00 -3.45
CA PRO A 198 4.87 21.06 -3.14
C PRO A 198 4.64 21.16 -1.61
N PRO A 199 4.19 22.32 -1.10
CA PRO A 199 4.00 22.57 0.33
C PRO A 199 3.24 21.45 1.07
N ASN A 200 2.12 20.97 0.51
CA ASN A 200 1.33 19.90 1.12
C ASN A 200 2.10 18.56 1.19
N ALA A 201 2.87 18.21 0.15
CA ALA A 201 3.68 17.00 0.14
C ALA A 201 4.82 17.07 1.18
N ARG A 202 5.50 18.23 1.27
CA ARG A 202 6.51 18.49 2.32
C ARG A 202 5.89 18.37 3.70
N ARG A 203 4.73 18.99 3.94
CA ARG A 203 4.00 18.89 5.21
C ARG A 203 3.71 17.44 5.61
N GLN A 204 3.16 16.63 4.71
CA GLN A 204 2.88 15.21 4.98
C GLN A 204 4.13 14.39 5.32
N ARG A 205 5.24 14.65 4.60
CA ARG A 205 6.54 14.02 4.86
C ARG A 205 7.09 14.42 6.22
N LEU A 206 7.06 15.71 6.56
CA LEU A 206 7.49 16.20 7.88
C LEU A 206 6.61 15.67 9.01
N SER A 207 5.30 15.55 8.81
CA SER A 207 4.42 14.91 9.81
C SER A 207 4.79 13.45 10.04
N SER A 208 5.28 12.75 9.01
CA SER A 208 5.71 11.35 9.12
C SER A 208 7.01 11.25 9.92
N VAL A 209 8.00 12.12 9.66
CA VAL A 209 9.25 12.20 10.44
C VAL A 209 8.98 12.61 11.89
N ARG A 210 8.13 13.62 12.11
CA ARG A 210 7.73 14.04 13.46
C ARG A 210 7.11 12.87 14.22
N ARG A 211 6.17 12.14 13.60
CA ARG A 211 5.53 10.99 14.24
C ARG A 211 6.53 9.86 14.53
N PHE A 212 7.47 9.61 13.63
CA PHE A 212 8.55 8.65 13.87
C PHE A 212 9.36 9.04 15.10
N LEU A 213 9.85 10.28 15.18
CA LEU A 213 10.64 10.75 16.32
C LEU A 213 9.88 10.70 17.64
N GLU A 214 8.58 11.03 17.63
CA GLU A 214 7.72 10.94 18.82
C GLU A 214 7.58 9.48 19.30
N ILE A 215 7.20 8.55 18.42
CA ILE A 215 7.00 7.14 18.79
C ILE A 215 8.32 6.46 19.13
N ALA A 216 9.38 6.72 18.37
CA ALA A 216 10.69 6.12 18.62
C ALA A 216 11.27 6.54 19.97
N ARG A 217 11.02 7.78 20.42
CA ARG A 217 11.36 8.21 21.80
C ARG A 217 10.49 7.53 22.85
N GLN A 218 9.17 7.42 22.63
CA GLN A 218 8.26 6.75 23.56
C GLN A 218 8.62 5.28 23.83
N HIS A 219 9.18 4.61 22.83
CA HIS A 219 9.58 3.20 22.93
C HIS A 219 11.10 3.00 23.06
N ASP A 220 11.86 4.07 23.26
CA ASP A 220 13.33 4.05 23.43
C ASP A 220 14.11 3.37 22.28
N TRP A 221 13.62 3.46 21.04
CA TRP A 221 14.30 2.90 19.86
C TRP A 221 15.45 3.75 19.35
N ILE A 222 15.55 5.00 19.81
CA ILE A 222 16.56 5.97 19.40
C ILE A 222 17.27 6.56 20.62
N ALA A 223 17.62 5.71 21.57
CA ALA A 223 18.48 6.06 22.70
C ALA A 223 19.75 6.76 22.20
N GLY A 224 20.11 7.89 22.83
CA GLY A 224 21.24 8.73 22.43
C GLY A 224 20.91 9.86 21.45
N VAL A 225 19.75 9.84 20.78
CA VAL A 225 19.32 10.99 19.96
C VAL A 225 18.97 12.19 20.84
N PRO A 226 19.62 13.36 20.67
CA PRO A 226 19.33 14.57 21.45
C PRO A 226 17.85 14.97 21.40
N ALA A 227 17.31 15.40 22.54
CA ALA A 227 15.92 15.88 22.62
C ALA A 227 15.67 17.13 21.74
N GLY A 228 16.68 17.99 21.60
CA GLY A 228 16.62 19.19 20.75
C GLY A 228 16.50 18.91 19.26
N ALA A 229 16.80 17.69 18.81
CA ALA A 229 16.60 17.26 17.43
C ALA A 229 15.13 16.88 17.20
N ALA A 230 14.28 17.90 17.18
CA ALA A 230 12.84 17.79 16.99
C ALA A 230 12.36 18.67 15.83
N LEU A 231 11.22 18.30 15.26
CA LEU A 231 10.47 19.12 14.31
C LEU A 231 9.47 19.99 15.06
N TYR A 232 9.58 21.31 14.90
CA TYR A 232 8.70 22.29 15.50
C TYR A 232 7.62 22.73 14.51
N SER A 233 6.57 23.38 15.01
CA SER A 233 5.48 23.89 14.16
C SER A 233 5.98 24.89 13.10
N GLU A 234 7.03 25.66 13.43
CA GLU A 234 7.72 26.61 12.55
C GLU A 234 8.34 25.96 11.31
N ASP A 235 8.73 24.68 11.41
CA ASP A 235 9.41 23.94 10.33
C ASP A 235 8.45 23.53 9.20
N PHE A 236 7.13 23.59 9.47
CA PHE A 236 6.12 23.18 8.51
C PHE A 236 5.84 24.31 7.52
N PRO A 237 5.77 24.00 6.21
CA PRO A 237 5.40 25.02 5.23
C PRO A 237 4.00 25.55 5.51
N LYS A 238 3.79 26.85 5.26
CA LYS A 238 2.50 27.51 5.41
C LYS A 238 1.41 26.76 4.62
N GLU A 239 0.28 26.53 5.28
CA GLU A 239 -0.85 25.84 4.67
C GLU A 239 -1.56 26.76 3.68
N THR A 240 -1.43 26.46 2.39
CA THR A 240 -2.30 27.05 1.36
C THR A 240 -3.62 26.28 1.35
N LYS A 241 -4.64 26.82 2.03
CA LYS A 241 -6.00 26.28 1.94
C LYS A 241 -6.52 26.53 0.53
N LEU A 242 -6.56 25.48 -0.29
CA LEU A 242 -7.27 25.54 -1.56
C LEU A 242 -8.77 25.44 -1.27
N SER A 243 -9.53 26.46 -1.68
CA SER A 243 -10.98 26.39 -1.65
C SER A 243 -11.46 25.28 -2.58
N PRO A 244 -12.42 24.43 -2.16
CA PRO A 244 -13.03 23.46 -3.05
C PRO A 244 -13.59 24.17 -4.29
N ARG A 245 -13.17 23.75 -5.49
CA ARG A 245 -13.75 24.25 -6.72
C ARG A 245 -14.99 23.42 -7.02
N ALA A 246 -16.17 24.02 -6.84
CA ALA A 246 -17.42 23.39 -7.23
C ALA A 246 -17.44 23.16 -8.75
N LEU A 247 -18.07 22.06 -9.16
CA LEU A 247 -18.35 21.82 -10.58
C LEU A 247 -19.46 22.80 -11.02
N PRO A 248 -19.30 23.48 -12.18
CA PRO A 248 -20.36 24.34 -12.71
C PRO A 248 -21.66 23.55 -12.94
N ALA A 249 -22.81 24.21 -12.77
CA ALA A 249 -24.12 23.58 -12.98
C ALA A 249 -24.29 22.98 -14.39
N SER A 250 -23.70 23.62 -15.40
CA SER A 250 -23.68 23.09 -16.78
C SER A 250 -22.94 21.76 -16.92
N VAL A 251 -21.85 21.57 -16.16
CA VAL A 251 -21.09 20.31 -16.15
C VAL A 251 -21.86 19.24 -15.38
N MET A 252 -22.52 19.61 -14.28
CA MET A 252 -23.38 18.68 -13.54
C MET A 252 -24.56 18.20 -14.40
N ALA A 253 -25.23 19.09 -15.13
CA ALA A 253 -26.32 18.73 -16.04
C ALA A 253 -25.87 17.74 -17.14
N GLN A 254 -24.64 17.87 -17.64
CA GLN A 254 -24.06 16.90 -18.59
C GLN A 254 -23.80 15.54 -17.94
N LEU A 255 -23.30 15.52 -16.69
CA LEU A 255 -23.04 14.27 -15.96
C LEU A 255 -24.33 13.53 -15.56
N GLU A 256 -25.43 14.25 -15.39
CA GLU A 256 -26.76 13.71 -15.08
C GLU A 256 -27.54 13.27 -16.33
N SER A 257 -27.17 13.77 -17.53
CA SER A 257 -27.83 13.44 -18.79
C SER A 257 -27.59 11.99 -19.22
N PRO A 258 -28.64 11.15 -19.37
CA PRO A 258 -28.50 9.78 -19.83
C PRO A 258 -27.89 9.67 -21.25
N GLU A 259 -28.15 10.66 -22.11
CA GLU A 259 -27.63 10.73 -23.46
C GLU A 259 -26.12 10.97 -23.47
N ASP A 260 -25.63 11.85 -22.59
CA ASP A 260 -24.20 12.13 -22.46
C ASP A 260 -23.46 10.96 -21.82
N LEU A 261 -24.06 10.30 -20.82
CA LEU A 261 -23.52 9.06 -20.26
C LEU A 261 -23.48 7.94 -21.30
N ALA A 262 -24.45 7.86 -22.22
CA ALA A 262 -24.45 6.89 -23.31
C ALA A 262 -23.23 7.04 -24.23
N LYS A 263 -22.61 8.22 -24.32
CA LYS A 263 -21.38 8.46 -25.11
C LYS A 263 -20.15 7.74 -24.54
N LEU A 264 -20.15 7.37 -23.25
CA LEU A 264 -19.05 6.63 -22.62
C LEU A 264 -19.05 5.17 -23.11
N THR A 265 -18.05 4.74 -23.86
CA THR A 265 -18.00 3.39 -24.47
C THR A 265 -17.88 2.24 -23.47
N ASP A 266 -17.37 2.50 -22.27
CA ASP A 266 -17.21 1.49 -21.22
C ASP A 266 -18.37 1.58 -20.20
N PRO A 267 -19.20 0.52 -20.08
CA PRO A 267 -20.39 0.52 -19.23
C PRO A 267 -20.07 0.70 -17.75
N ARG A 268 -18.82 0.46 -17.31
CA ARG A 268 -18.40 0.66 -15.92
C ARG A 268 -18.44 2.14 -15.52
N TRP A 269 -18.03 3.04 -16.42
CA TRP A 269 -18.06 4.48 -16.16
C TRP A 269 -19.49 5.02 -16.15
N ARG A 270 -20.37 4.49 -17.01
CA ARG A 270 -21.80 4.85 -17.05
C ARG A 270 -22.50 4.60 -15.71
N LEU A 271 -22.11 3.54 -14.99
CA LEU A 271 -22.63 3.23 -13.66
C LEU A 271 -21.93 4.02 -12.55
N LEU A 272 -20.61 4.20 -12.66
CA LEU A 272 -19.79 4.79 -11.61
C LEU A 272 -20.11 6.27 -11.38
N PHE A 273 -20.36 7.06 -12.43
CA PHE A 273 -20.67 8.49 -12.27
C PHE A 273 -21.96 8.72 -11.46
N PRO A 274 -23.13 8.16 -11.84
CA PRO A 274 -24.34 8.25 -11.02
C PRO A 274 -24.12 7.74 -9.59
N LEU A 275 -23.42 6.61 -9.44
CA LEU A 275 -23.12 6.06 -8.13
C LEU A 275 -22.36 7.05 -7.24
N LEU A 276 -21.32 7.70 -7.77
CA LEU A 276 -20.54 8.68 -7.01
C LEU A 276 -21.37 9.93 -6.65
N MET A 277 -22.23 10.38 -7.57
CA MET A 277 -23.10 11.54 -7.35
C MET A 277 -24.16 11.26 -6.28
N GLU A 278 -24.85 10.12 -6.35
CA GLU A 278 -25.93 9.77 -5.42
C GLU A 278 -25.43 9.37 -4.03
N THR A 279 -24.27 8.69 -3.95
CA THR A 279 -23.78 8.12 -2.68
C THR A 279 -22.73 8.97 -1.97
N GLY A 280 -22.09 9.91 -2.69
CA GLY A 280 -20.94 10.67 -2.17
C GLY A 280 -19.75 9.80 -1.79
N LEU A 281 -19.67 8.56 -2.29
CA LEU A 281 -18.54 7.67 -2.04
C LEU A 281 -17.25 8.25 -2.62
N ARG A 282 -16.12 7.96 -1.98
CA ARG A 282 -14.82 8.21 -2.62
C ARG A 282 -14.67 7.26 -3.79
N LEU A 283 -14.03 7.71 -4.87
CA LEU A 283 -13.77 6.90 -6.06
C LEU A 283 -13.21 5.52 -5.71
N ASN A 284 -12.20 5.45 -4.85
CA ASN A 284 -11.61 4.17 -4.47
C ASN A 284 -12.59 3.26 -3.70
N ASP A 285 -13.47 3.83 -2.89
CA ASP A 285 -14.46 3.05 -2.14
C ASP A 285 -15.54 2.52 -3.08
N ALA A 286 -15.99 3.32 -4.06
CA ALA A 286 -16.94 2.91 -5.08
C ALA A 286 -16.41 1.78 -5.97
N LEU A 287 -15.11 1.81 -6.31
CA LEU A 287 -14.47 0.78 -7.13
C LEU A 287 -14.32 -0.59 -6.41
N HIS A 288 -14.42 -0.62 -5.08
CA HIS A 288 -14.23 -1.84 -4.27
C HIS A 288 -15.51 -2.26 -3.53
N LEU A 289 -16.68 -1.87 -4.04
CA LEU A 289 -17.95 -2.33 -3.51
C LEU A 289 -18.10 -3.85 -3.73
N PRO A 290 -18.49 -4.62 -2.69
CA PRO A 290 -18.78 -6.04 -2.86
C PRO A 290 -20.06 -6.22 -3.69
N GLN A 291 -20.19 -7.36 -4.40
CA GLN A 291 -21.37 -7.62 -5.24
C GLN A 291 -22.68 -7.63 -4.43
N ASP A 292 -22.62 -8.06 -3.17
CA ASP A 292 -23.78 -8.15 -2.28
C ASP A 292 -24.06 -6.83 -1.51
N CYS A 293 -23.58 -5.68 -2.01
CA CYS A 293 -23.76 -4.39 -1.35
C CYS A 293 -25.13 -3.73 -1.56
N VAL A 294 -25.98 -4.30 -2.41
CA VAL A 294 -27.36 -3.82 -2.65
C VAL A 294 -28.30 -4.57 -1.70
N ILE A 295 -29.05 -3.84 -0.89
CA ILE A 295 -30.16 -4.41 -0.10
C ILE A 295 -31.46 -3.76 -0.54
N HIS A 296 -32.54 -4.53 -0.51
CA HIS A 296 -33.87 -4.02 -0.79
C HIS A 296 -34.51 -3.60 0.54
N ASP A 297 -35.01 -2.37 0.60
CA ASP A 297 -35.86 -1.95 1.72
C ASP A 297 -37.22 -2.64 1.65
N GLN A 298 -38.00 -2.61 2.75
CA GLN A 298 -39.35 -3.20 2.85
C GLN A 298 -40.34 -2.62 1.82
N GLN A 299 -40.03 -1.48 1.22
CA GLN A 299 -40.79 -0.83 0.14
C GLN A 299 -40.24 -1.17 -1.27
N ASN A 300 -39.34 -2.15 -1.37
CA ASN A 300 -38.64 -2.56 -2.60
C ASN A 300 -37.81 -1.44 -3.28
N VAL A 301 -37.52 -0.36 -2.55
CA VAL A 301 -36.56 0.67 -2.95
C VAL A 301 -35.15 0.13 -2.72
N LYS A 302 -34.31 0.18 -3.75
CA LYS A 302 -32.91 -0.26 -3.69
C LYS A 302 -32.14 0.64 -2.73
N ARG A 303 -31.66 0.11 -1.62
CA ARG A 303 -30.78 0.80 -0.66
C ARG A 303 -29.45 0.08 -0.56
N TRP A 304 -28.36 0.81 -0.76
CA TRP A 304 -27.02 0.24 -0.63
C TRP A 304 -26.70 0.01 0.85
N CYS A 305 -26.44 -1.23 1.25
CA CYS A 305 -26.12 -1.53 2.64
C CYS A 305 -24.62 -1.54 2.86
N ARG A 306 -24.18 -0.56 3.65
CA ARG A 306 -22.77 -0.31 3.92
C ARG A 306 -22.30 -1.19 5.08
N SER A 307 -21.73 -2.36 4.78
CA SER A 307 -20.93 -3.07 5.79
C SER A 307 -19.70 -2.23 6.11
N ARG A 308 -19.60 -1.73 7.35
CA ARG A 308 -18.57 -0.77 7.79
C ARG A 308 -17.18 -1.42 7.76
N ARG A 309 -16.36 -1.14 6.73
CA ARG A 309 -14.89 -1.29 6.82
C ARG A 309 -14.23 0.08 6.78
N LYS A 310 -13.68 0.49 7.92
CA LYS A 310 -12.83 1.67 8.19
C LYS A 310 -13.48 3.07 8.04
N TRP A 311 -13.71 3.72 9.18
CA TRP A 311 -13.94 5.17 9.24
C TRP A 311 -12.61 5.94 9.34
N ARG A 312 -12.59 7.12 8.70
CA ARG A 312 -11.75 8.26 9.09
C ARG A 312 -12.72 9.39 9.40
N GLN A 313 -12.87 9.74 10.68
CA GLN A 313 -13.71 10.86 11.11
C GLN A 313 -13.16 12.16 10.51
N GLN A 314 -13.99 12.92 9.81
CA GLN A 314 -13.82 14.36 9.68
C GLN A 314 -14.53 14.98 10.88
N SER A 315 -13.77 15.65 11.73
CA SER A 315 -14.30 16.41 12.85
C SER A 315 -15.00 17.65 12.33
N THR A 316 -16.32 17.72 12.49
CA THR A 316 -17.04 18.98 12.60
C THR A 316 -17.55 19.11 14.04
N ASN A 317 -16.92 20.03 14.79
CA ASN A 317 -17.56 20.75 15.90
C ASN A 317 -18.87 21.36 15.37
N LYS A 318 -20.02 21.44 16.06
CA LYS A 318 -20.47 21.15 17.43
C LYS A 318 -22.03 21.01 17.38
N PRO A 319 -22.79 20.91 18.50
CA PRO A 319 -23.73 19.82 18.77
C PRO A 319 -25.21 20.20 18.63
N HIS A 320 -26.12 19.24 18.47
CA HIS A 320 -27.42 19.26 19.15
C HIS A 320 -27.99 17.83 19.30
N GLY A 321 -28.15 17.44 20.57
CA GLY A 321 -29.21 16.57 21.11
C GLY A 321 -29.60 15.28 20.37
N CYS A 322 -29.02 14.16 20.79
CA CYS A 322 -29.76 13.11 21.51
C CYS A 322 -28.77 12.02 21.95
N ALA A 323 -28.76 11.75 23.25
CA ALA A 323 -27.95 10.69 23.85
C ALA A 323 -28.47 9.30 23.40
N PRO A 324 -27.61 8.27 23.34
CA PRO A 324 -28.01 6.91 23.05
C PRO A 324 -28.53 6.24 24.34
N SER A 325 -29.75 5.73 24.34
CA SER A 325 -30.18 4.80 25.39
C SER A 325 -29.70 3.40 25.04
N THR A 326 -28.92 2.87 25.97
CA THR A 326 -28.38 1.52 25.98
C THR A 326 -29.42 0.54 26.53
N GLN A 327 -29.44 -0.66 25.95
CA GLN A 327 -29.85 -1.94 26.55
C GLN A 327 -31.31 -2.47 26.43
N PRO A 328 -31.46 -3.82 26.48
CA PRO A 328 -32.38 -4.59 25.65
C PRO A 328 -33.59 -5.10 26.44
N ARG A 329 -34.70 -5.42 25.76
CA ARG A 329 -35.74 -6.27 26.34
C ARG A 329 -36.19 -7.33 25.35
N ARG A 330 -35.91 -8.58 25.75
CA ARG A 330 -36.59 -9.80 25.32
C ARG A 330 -38.02 -9.83 25.88
N CYS A 331 -38.80 -10.74 25.29
CA CYS A 331 -39.96 -11.45 25.86
C CYS A 331 -41.33 -10.75 25.75
N CYS A 332 -42.17 -11.25 24.84
CA CYS A 332 -43.33 -12.12 25.13
C CYS A 332 -44.46 -11.91 24.12
N SER A 333 -44.84 -12.99 23.40
CA SER A 333 -46.22 -13.20 22.92
C SER A 333 -47.16 -13.44 24.12
N PRO A 334 -48.47 -13.19 23.97
CA PRO A 334 -49.44 -14.24 23.57
C PRO A 334 -50.40 -13.76 22.44
N ALA A 335 -50.86 -14.58 21.49
CA ALA A 335 -52.05 -15.48 21.54
C ALA A 335 -53.30 -14.74 22.06
N THR A 336 -54.50 -14.72 21.45
CA THR A 336 -55.25 -15.59 20.50
C THR A 336 -56.59 -14.84 20.18
N PRO A 337 -57.65 -15.37 19.54
CA PRO A 337 -57.95 -16.73 19.05
C PRO A 337 -57.61 -16.97 17.57
#